data_AF-A0A7J3CIL4-F1
#
_entry.id   AF-A0A7J3CIL4-F1
#
_cell.length_a   1.000
_cell.length_b   1.000
_cell.length_c   1.000
_cell.angle_alpha   90.00
_cell.angle_beta   90.00
_cell.angle_gamma   90.00
#
_symmetry.space_group_name_H-M   'P 1'
#
loop_
_entity.id
_entity.type
_entity.pdbx_description
1 polymer ?
#
loop_
_entity_poly.entity_id
_entity_poly.type
_entity_poly.pdbx_seq_one_letter_code
_entity_poly.pdbx_strand_id
1 'polypeptide(L)'
;MKIEKRHIFAIVSGIIILVLSIVLFRKTIFFSLFIALSAIIALSQFWIDFLNYTRTQKEIEENFPEFVRNFVSGVKSGMPATKAIILAAEEDYEGLTPYVRKLKNQLEWNIPFHKALKNFADSTNNVIIRRAISTVIEAEKSGGNLVSVLTAVTDSLLKIKRIKQERRAAMHAQVLQNYVIFFVFLGIIIIIQVFLIPYLERVGQSSFGTFGTTSPFNIPKKIKINLNSFPDFVNSLSLWVMSLDGILMSLVLIQGLFAGIVTGIMTEGDFRYGIKHSIILMIISFVIMTLAQSI
;
A
#
# COMPACT_ATOMS: atom_id res chain seq x y z
N MET A 1 15.11 -11.36 4.69
CA MET A 1 14.90 -10.10 3.94
C MET A 1 16.28 -9.55 3.59
N LYS A 2 16.82 -9.90 2.42
CA LYS A 2 18.17 -9.45 2.01
C LYS A 2 18.03 -8.05 1.44
N ILE A 3 18.69 -7.08 2.07
CA ILE A 3 18.73 -5.69 1.63
C ILE A 3 19.55 -5.65 0.34
N GLU A 4 18.87 -5.58 -0.81
CA GLU A 4 19.57 -5.42 -2.09
C GLU A 4 20.18 -4.03 -2.20
N LYS A 5 21.31 -3.92 -2.93
CA LYS A 5 22.06 -2.66 -3.15
C LYS A 5 21.21 -1.51 -3.71
N ARG A 6 20.06 -1.80 -4.34
CA ARG A 6 19.05 -0.83 -4.79
C ARG A 6 18.36 -0.08 -3.64
N HIS A 7 18.21 -0.68 -2.46
CA HIS A 7 17.61 -0.04 -1.28
C HIS A 7 18.54 1.03 -0.69
N ILE A 8 19.84 0.72 -0.64
CA ILE A 8 20.87 1.63 -0.13
C ILE A 8 20.95 2.86 -1.04
N PHE A 9 20.93 2.69 -2.36
CA PHE A 9 20.93 3.80 -3.31
C PHE A 9 19.70 4.71 -3.18
N ALA A 10 18.53 4.16 -2.90
CA ALA A 10 17.30 4.94 -2.69
C ALA A 10 17.38 5.80 -1.45
N ILE A 11 17.74 5.17 -0.33
CA ILE A 11 17.83 5.80 0.98
C ILE A 11 18.93 6.85 0.96
N VAL A 12 20.06 6.55 0.32
CA VAL A 12 21.16 7.50 0.11
C VAL A 12 20.71 8.66 -0.79
N SER A 13 19.96 8.43 -1.87
CA SER A 13 19.43 9.52 -2.70
C SER A 13 18.42 10.39 -1.95
N GLY A 14 17.56 9.78 -1.13
CA GLY A 14 16.58 10.49 -0.31
C GLY A 14 17.26 11.32 0.77
N ILE A 15 18.27 10.77 1.45
CA ILE A 15 19.08 11.49 2.45
C ILE A 15 19.90 12.60 1.79
N ILE A 16 20.49 12.37 0.61
CA ILE A 16 21.22 13.40 -0.14
C ILE A 16 20.30 14.55 -0.51
N ILE A 17 19.07 14.28 -0.97
CA ILE A 17 18.08 15.32 -1.30
C ILE A 17 17.62 16.06 -0.03
N LEU A 18 17.45 15.35 1.09
CA LEU A 18 17.10 15.94 2.39
C LEU A 18 18.22 16.87 2.92
N VAL A 19 19.47 16.42 2.83
CA VAL A 19 20.65 17.20 3.24
C VAL A 19 20.86 18.38 2.29
N LEU A 20 20.67 18.20 0.98
CA LEU A 20 20.75 19.27 0.00
C LEU A 20 19.64 20.32 0.19
N SER A 21 18.44 19.91 0.61
CA SER A 21 17.34 20.84 0.92
C SER A 21 17.62 21.69 2.16
N ILE A 22 18.20 21.07 3.21
CA ILE A 22 18.65 21.74 4.44
C ILE A 22 19.75 22.76 4.14
N VAL A 23 20.67 22.43 3.22
CA VAL A 23 21.85 23.27 2.93
C VAL A 23 21.53 24.42 1.96
N LEU A 24 20.67 24.25 0.95
CA LEU A 24 20.46 25.27 -0.10
C LEU A 24 19.33 26.29 0.16
N PHE A 25 18.30 25.99 0.97
CA PHE A 25 17.03 26.75 0.93
C PHE A 25 16.54 27.33 2.27
N ARG A 26 17.46 27.69 3.18
CA ARG A 26 17.20 28.18 4.55
C ARG A 26 16.33 29.45 4.68
N LYS A 27 15.85 30.05 3.58
CA LYS A 27 15.07 31.31 3.59
C LYS A 27 13.87 31.42 2.64
N THR A 28 13.50 30.39 1.86
CA THR A 28 12.41 30.51 0.86
C THR A 28 11.35 29.42 1.01
N ILE A 29 10.10 29.80 0.70
CA ILE A 29 8.84 29.02 0.76
C ILE A 29 8.95 27.62 0.13
N PHE A 30 9.87 27.43 -0.83
CA PHE A 30 10.15 26.16 -1.50
C PHE A 30 10.77 25.06 -0.60
N PHE A 31 11.23 25.39 0.61
CA PHE A 31 11.80 24.41 1.54
C PHE A 31 10.80 23.29 1.92
N SER A 32 9.52 23.63 2.12
CA SER A 32 8.51 22.62 2.49
C SER A 32 8.15 21.70 1.31
N LEU A 33 8.08 22.25 0.09
CA LEU A 33 7.72 21.54 -1.13
C LEU A 33 8.78 20.49 -1.52
N PHE A 34 10.06 20.79 -1.28
CA PHE A 34 11.16 19.84 -1.48
C PHE A 34 11.22 18.74 -0.42
N ILE A 35 10.81 19.01 0.83
CA ILE A 35 10.64 17.98 1.87
C ILE A 35 9.52 17.00 1.51
N ALA A 36 8.39 17.52 1.01
CA ALA A 36 7.30 16.70 0.51
C ALA A 36 7.76 15.82 -0.67
N LEU A 37 8.53 16.37 -1.60
CA LEU A 37 9.06 15.63 -2.76
C LEU A 37 10.09 14.57 -2.35
N SER A 38 10.94 14.87 -1.36
CA SER A 38 11.87 13.90 -0.76
C SER A 38 11.13 12.73 -0.11
N ALA A 39 10.01 13.00 0.58
CA ALA A 39 9.18 11.96 1.16
C ALA A 39 8.53 11.06 0.09
N ILE A 40 8.05 11.65 -1.03
CA ILE A 40 7.52 10.90 -2.18
C ILE A 40 8.55 9.91 -2.71
N ILE A 41 9.79 10.36 -2.95
CA ILE A 41 10.84 9.55 -3.56
C ILE A 41 11.34 8.46 -2.60
N ALA A 42 11.57 8.81 -1.32
CA ALA A 42 12.03 7.86 -0.32
C ALA A 42 11.02 6.73 -0.07
N LEU A 43 9.73 7.06 -0.09
CA LEU A 43 8.67 6.09 0.17
C LEU A 43 8.35 5.27 -1.08
N SER A 44 8.42 5.85 -2.28
CA SER A 44 8.21 5.14 -3.56
C SER A 44 9.08 3.89 -3.73
N GLN A 45 10.35 3.96 -3.31
CA GLN A 45 11.28 2.82 -3.49
C GLN A 45 10.93 1.61 -2.62
N PHE A 46 10.46 1.81 -1.39
CA PHE A 46 10.03 0.72 -0.51
C PHE A 46 8.80 -0.03 -1.06
N TRP A 47 7.97 0.65 -1.86
CA TRP A 47 6.76 0.08 -2.43
C TRP A 47 6.96 -0.76 -3.68
N ILE A 48 7.96 -0.46 -4.50
CA ILE A 48 8.26 -1.19 -5.74
C ILE A 48 8.60 -2.66 -5.42
N ASP A 49 9.40 -2.87 -4.37
CA ASP A 49 9.85 -4.22 -4.01
C ASP A 49 8.73 -5.04 -3.32
N PHE A 50 7.82 -4.39 -2.57
CA PHE A 50 6.62 -5.06 -2.05
C PHE A 50 5.62 -5.45 -3.16
N LEU A 51 5.42 -4.57 -4.15
CA LEU A 51 4.54 -4.88 -5.29
C LEU A 51 5.07 -6.04 -6.13
N ASN A 52 6.38 -6.08 -6.37
CA ASN A 52 6.99 -7.14 -7.18
C ASN A 52 6.85 -8.51 -6.49
N TYR A 53 7.03 -8.57 -5.16
CA TYR A 53 6.86 -9.82 -4.40
C TYR A 53 5.40 -10.32 -4.42
N THR A 54 4.42 -9.43 -4.24
CA THR A 54 3.00 -9.81 -4.32
C THR A 54 2.58 -10.17 -5.74
N ARG A 55 3.08 -9.46 -6.77
CA ARG A 55 2.76 -9.74 -8.18
C ARG A 55 3.18 -11.15 -8.58
N THR A 56 4.42 -11.54 -8.31
CA THR A 56 4.91 -12.89 -8.63
C THR A 56 4.11 -13.97 -7.91
N GLN A 57 3.81 -13.79 -6.62
CA GLN A 57 3.01 -14.77 -5.86
C GLN A 57 1.56 -14.88 -6.37
N LYS A 58 0.99 -13.76 -6.83
CA LYS A 58 -0.37 -13.69 -7.37
C LYS A 58 -0.46 -14.28 -8.78
N GLU A 59 0.53 -14.04 -9.62
CA GLU A 59 0.64 -14.63 -10.97
C GLU A 59 0.74 -16.16 -10.89
N ILE A 60 1.58 -16.67 -9.98
CA ILE A 60 1.67 -18.09 -9.66
C ILE A 60 0.31 -18.65 -9.20
N GLU A 61 -0.43 -17.92 -8.36
CA GLU A 61 -1.75 -18.34 -7.86
C GLU A 61 -2.84 -18.33 -8.95
N GLU A 62 -2.83 -17.32 -9.82
CA GLU A 62 -3.82 -17.17 -10.90
C GLU A 62 -3.65 -18.24 -11.99
N ASN A 63 -2.42 -18.66 -12.27
CA ASN A 63 -2.10 -19.67 -13.31
C ASN A 63 -2.09 -21.11 -12.78
N PHE A 64 -2.03 -21.32 -11.45
CA PHE A 64 -2.06 -22.66 -10.85
C PHE A 64 -3.30 -23.51 -11.20
N PRO A 65 -4.53 -22.97 -11.24
CA PRO A 65 -5.71 -23.72 -11.66
C PRO A 65 -5.62 -24.28 -13.08
N GLU A 66 -4.94 -23.58 -13.99
CA GLU A 66 -4.75 -24.01 -15.37
C GLU A 66 -3.83 -25.23 -15.44
N PHE A 67 -2.70 -25.21 -14.72
CA PHE A 67 -1.84 -26.38 -14.54
C PHE A 67 -2.61 -27.59 -13.99
N VAL A 68 -3.42 -27.39 -12.94
CA VAL A 68 -4.23 -28.47 -12.36
C VAL A 68 -5.24 -29.01 -13.36
N ARG A 69 -5.89 -28.14 -14.15
CA ARG A 69 -6.84 -28.54 -15.19
C ARG A 69 -6.18 -29.41 -16.26
N ASN A 70 -4.99 -29.04 -16.71
CA ASN A 70 -4.25 -29.79 -17.72
C ASN A 70 -3.79 -31.15 -17.19
N PHE A 71 -3.28 -31.18 -15.95
CA PHE A 71 -2.96 -32.42 -15.26
C PHE A 71 -4.18 -33.35 -15.14
N VAL A 72 -5.32 -32.84 -14.64
CA VAL A 72 -6.55 -33.62 -14.49
C VAL A 72 -7.09 -34.09 -15.83
N SER A 73 -6.99 -33.29 -16.89
CA SER A 73 -7.42 -33.67 -18.23
C SER A 73 -6.61 -34.85 -18.76
N GLY A 74 -5.30 -34.86 -18.50
CA GLY A 74 -4.43 -36.00 -18.83
C GLY A 74 -4.73 -37.26 -18.03
N VAL A 75 -5.04 -37.13 -16.74
CA VAL A 75 -5.45 -38.27 -15.91
C VAL A 75 -6.81 -38.82 -16.38
N LYS A 76 -7.76 -37.94 -16.74
CA LYS A 76 -9.08 -38.32 -17.27
C LYS A 76 -9.01 -39.05 -18.61
N SER A 77 -7.98 -38.83 -19.43
CA SER A 77 -7.77 -39.57 -20.67
C SER A 77 -7.12 -40.94 -20.46
N GLY A 78 -6.91 -41.36 -19.20
CA GLY A 78 -6.33 -42.65 -18.84
C GLY A 78 -4.80 -42.65 -18.78
N MET A 79 -4.14 -41.48 -18.89
CA MET A 79 -2.68 -41.43 -18.70
C MET A 79 -2.30 -41.61 -17.22
N PRO A 80 -1.18 -42.30 -16.94
CA PRO A 80 -0.63 -42.35 -15.58
C PRO A 80 -0.35 -40.95 -15.04
N ALA A 81 -0.61 -40.72 -13.74
CA ALA A 81 -0.47 -39.41 -13.11
C ALA A 81 0.91 -38.75 -13.34
N THR A 82 1.98 -39.53 -13.25
CA THR A 82 3.36 -39.07 -13.55
C THR A 82 3.48 -38.55 -14.98
N LYS A 83 2.92 -39.26 -15.97
CA LYS A 83 2.97 -38.89 -17.38
C LYS A 83 2.08 -37.69 -17.70
N ALA A 84 0.92 -37.59 -17.03
CA ALA A 84 0.03 -36.45 -17.13
C ALA A 84 0.70 -35.16 -16.63
N ILE A 85 1.49 -35.21 -15.55
CA ILE A 85 2.26 -34.04 -15.09
C ILE A 85 3.38 -33.68 -16.08
N ILE A 86 4.11 -34.67 -16.61
CA ILE A 86 5.19 -34.43 -17.58
C ILE A 86 4.66 -33.71 -18.83
N LEU A 87 3.48 -34.11 -19.33
CA LEU A 87 2.83 -33.47 -20.47
C LEU A 87 2.29 -32.08 -20.11
N ALA A 88 1.59 -31.95 -18.98
CA ALA A 88 1.07 -30.65 -18.53
C ALA A 88 2.21 -29.63 -18.30
N ALA A 89 3.41 -30.07 -17.94
CA ALA A 89 4.57 -29.23 -17.73
C ALA A 89 5.20 -28.64 -19.00
N GLU A 90 4.74 -29.03 -20.19
CA GLU A 90 5.22 -28.46 -21.45
C GLU A 90 4.53 -27.14 -21.82
N GLU A 91 3.35 -26.89 -21.26
CA GLU A 91 2.65 -25.62 -21.41
C GLU A 91 3.29 -24.50 -20.57
N ASP A 92 3.06 -23.24 -20.97
CA ASP A 92 3.59 -22.06 -20.29
C ASP A 92 2.55 -21.50 -19.30
N TYR A 93 2.92 -21.49 -18.01
CA TYR A 93 2.12 -20.98 -16.89
C TYR A 93 2.74 -19.69 -16.29
N GLU A 94 3.48 -18.94 -17.11
CA GLU A 94 4.14 -17.68 -16.75
C GLU A 94 5.01 -17.84 -15.47
N GLY A 95 4.73 -17.09 -14.39
CA GLY A 95 5.44 -17.17 -13.11
C GLY A 95 5.49 -18.57 -12.46
N LEU A 96 4.60 -19.50 -12.84
CA LEU A 96 4.58 -20.88 -12.30
C LEU A 96 5.48 -21.85 -13.08
N THR A 97 5.77 -21.57 -14.36
CA THR A 97 6.57 -22.41 -15.28
C THR A 97 7.88 -22.96 -14.70
N PRO A 98 8.75 -22.16 -14.05
CA PRO A 98 10.02 -22.69 -13.50
C PRO A 98 9.79 -23.76 -12.42
N TYR A 99 8.72 -23.65 -11.63
CA TYR A 99 8.38 -24.62 -10.58
C TYR A 99 7.80 -25.90 -11.17
N VAL A 100 6.94 -25.79 -12.20
CA VAL A 100 6.37 -26.95 -12.90
C VAL A 100 7.45 -27.73 -13.66
N ARG A 101 8.39 -27.04 -14.33
CA ARG A 101 9.54 -27.70 -14.98
C ARG A 101 10.43 -28.43 -13.98
N LYS A 102 10.66 -27.85 -12.80
CA LYS A 102 11.38 -28.54 -11.71
C LYS A 102 10.64 -29.81 -11.27
N LEU A 103 9.31 -29.77 -11.19
CA LEU A 103 8.49 -30.95 -10.89
C LEU A 103 8.62 -32.03 -11.98
N LYS A 104 8.53 -31.65 -13.27
CA LYS A 104 8.79 -32.57 -14.40
C LYS A 104 10.14 -33.27 -14.28
N ASN A 105 11.21 -32.50 -14.08
CA ASN A 105 12.56 -33.05 -13.96
C ASN A 105 12.68 -34.05 -12.79
N GLN A 106 12.01 -33.78 -11.66
CA GLN A 106 12.01 -34.70 -10.52
C GLN A 106 11.30 -36.03 -10.86
N LEU A 107 10.19 -35.96 -11.59
CA LEU A 107 9.45 -37.15 -12.01
C LEU A 107 10.19 -37.95 -13.07
N GLU A 108 10.86 -37.28 -14.02
CA GLU A 108 11.74 -37.93 -15.01
C GLU A 108 12.92 -38.64 -14.35
N TRP A 109 13.40 -38.12 -13.21
CA TRP A 109 14.45 -38.73 -12.40
C TRP A 109 13.92 -39.82 -11.46
N ASN A 110 12.69 -40.30 -11.70
CA ASN A 110 12.04 -41.38 -10.96
C ASN A 110 11.92 -41.11 -9.44
N ILE A 111 11.85 -39.84 -9.04
CA ILE A 111 11.56 -39.46 -7.65
C ILE A 111 10.09 -39.82 -7.36
N PRO A 112 9.77 -40.39 -6.18
CA PRO A 112 8.40 -40.75 -5.82
C PRO A 112 7.43 -39.58 -6.00
N PHE A 113 6.29 -39.85 -6.64
CA PHE A 113 5.30 -38.83 -7.03
C PHE A 113 4.87 -37.92 -5.87
N HIS A 114 4.58 -38.50 -4.70
CA HIS A 114 4.23 -37.74 -3.50
C HIS A 114 5.35 -36.77 -3.05
N LYS A 115 6.61 -37.18 -3.16
CA LYS A 115 7.79 -36.42 -2.73
C LYS A 115 8.06 -35.28 -3.72
N ALA A 116 7.89 -35.54 -5.01
CA ALA A 116 8.00 -34.55 -6.06
C ALA A 116 6.91 -33.46 -5.92
N LEU A 117 5.64 -33.84 -5.70
CA LEU A 117 4.56 -32.90 -5.44
C LEU A 117 4.77 -32.07 -4.17
N LYS A 118 5.25 -32.69 -3.09
CA LYS A 118 5.59 -31.96 -1.86
C LYS A 118 6.70 -30.94 -2.08
N ASN A 119 7.77 -31.32 -2.77
CA ASN A 119 8.87 -30.42 -3.10
C ASN A 119 8.43 -29.26 -4.01
N PHE A 120 7.50 -29.51 -4.93
CA PHE A 120 6.87 -28.48 -5.75
C PHE A 120 6.08 -27.49 -4.88
N ALA A 121 5.20 -27.99 -4.02
CA ALA A 121 4.43 -27.18 -3.08
C ALA A 121 5.31 -26.30 -2.17
N ASP A 122 6.42 -26.85 -1.66
CA ASP A 122 7.36 -26.12 -0.82
C ASP A 122 8.18 -25.09 -1.62
N SER A 123 8.51 -25.38 -2.89
CA SER A 123 9.29 -24.48 -3.75
C SER A 123 8.51 -23.23 -4.16
N THR A 124 7.18 -23.32 -4.29
CA THR A 124 6.34 -22.22 -4.76
C THR A 124 6.13 -21.12 -3.69
N ASN A 125 6.38 -21.43 -2.41
CA ASN A 125 6.21 -20.51 -1.25
C ASN A 125 4.81 -19.85 -1.14
N ASN A 126 3.80 -20.40 -1.82
CA ASN A 126 2.42 -19.92 -1.78
C ASN A 126 1.56 -20.84 -0.89
N VAL A 127 0.83 -20.25 0.06
CA VAL A 127 0.00 -20.99 1.04
C VAL A 127 -1.14 -21.75 0.39
N ILE A 128 -1.74 -21.21 -0.67
CA ILE A 128 -2.90 -21.79 -1.36
C ILE A 128 -2.48 -23.02 -2.15
N ILE A 129 -1.39 -22.91 -2.92
CA ILE A 129 -0.87 -24.01 -3.73
C ILE A 129 -0.42 -25.17 -2.85
N ARG A 130 0.29 -24.88 -1.74
CA ARG A 130 0.70 -25.90 -0.78
C ARG A 130 -0.51 -26.67 -0.24
N ARG A 131 -1.56 -25.95 0.15
CA ARG A 131 -2.79 -26.56 0.70
C ARG A 131 -3.52 -27.40 -0.36
N ALA A 132 -3.64 -26.92 -1.60
CA ALA A 132 -4.26 -27.65 -2.69
C ALA A 132 -3.52 -28.94 -3.05
N ILE A 133 -2.19 -28.89 -3.20
CA ILE A 133 -1.38 -30.07 -3.50
C ILE A 133 -1.44 -31.09 -2.36
N SER A 134 -1.43 -30.66 -1.09
CA SER A 134 -1.64 -31.58 0.04
C SER A 134 -3.00 -32.28 -0.03
N THR A 135 -4.07 -31.58 -0.40
CA THR A 135 -5.40 -32.20 -0.60
C THR A 135 -5.40 -33.20 -1.75
N VAL A 136 -4.70 -32.92 -2.86
CA VAL A 136 -4.57 -33.86 -3.99
C VAL A 136 -3.82 -35.12 -3.58
N ILE A 137 -2.73 -34.98 -2.82
CA ILE A 137 -1.96 -36.12 -2.29
C ILE A 137 -2.85 -37.00 -1.38
N GLU A 138 -3.65 -36.39 -0.51
CA GLU A 138 -4.55 -37.13 0.39
C GLU A 138 -5.73 -37.78 -0.36
N ALA A 139 -6.24 -37.12 -1.41
CA ALA A 139 -7.32 -37.63 -2.24
C ALA A 139 -6.90 -38.79 -3.14
N GLU A 140 -5.70 -38.73 -3.73
CA GLU A 140 -5.10 -39.83 -4.51
C GLU A 140 -4.95 -41.09 -3.64
N LYS A 141 -4.61 -40.89 -2.36
CA LYS A 141 -4.56 -41.95 -1.36
C LYS A 141 -5.94 -42.50 -0.96
N SER A 142 -7.03 -41.79 -1.23
CA SER A 142 -8.38 -42.07 -0.69
C SER A 142 -9.45 -42.51 -1.70
N GLY A 143 -9.24 -42.37 -3.02
CA GLY A 143 -10.02 -43.10 -4.06
C GLY A 143 -11.49 -42.70 -4.33
N GLY A 144 -11.90 -41.42 -4.21
CA GLY A 144 -13.30 -40.96 -4.39
C GLY A 144 -13.71 -40.45 -5.79
N ASN A 145 -15.03 -40.34 -6.05
CA ASN A 145 -15.61 -39.87 -7.33
C ASN A 145 -15.23 -38.42 -7.66
N LEU A 146 -14.29 -38.29 -8.58
CA LEU A 146 -13.66 -37.05 -8.98
C LEU A 146 -14.62 -36.03 -9.61
N VAL A 147 -15.71 -36.48 -10.24
CA VAL A 147 -16.62 -35.62 -11.01
C VAL A 147 -17.51 -34.79 -10.09
N SER A 148 -18.14 -35.42 -9.09
CA SER A 148 -18.99 -34.70 -8.14
C SER A 148 -18.19 -33.70 -7.30
N VAL A 149 -16.97 -34.08 -6.91
CA VAL A 149 -16.05 -33.21 -6.16
C VAL A 149 -15.62 -32.02 -7.03
N LEU A 150 -15.23 -32.24 -8.29
CA LEU A 150 -14.77 -31.16 -9.16
C LEU A 150 -15.89 -30.18 -9.55
N THR A 151 -17.12 -30.66 -9.75
CA THR A 151 -18.28 -29.79 -9.98
C THR A 151 -18.56 -28.91 -8.76
N ALA A 152 -18.57 -29.49 -7.55
CA ALA A 152 -18.77 -28.73 -6.32
C ALA A 152 -17.68 -27.66 -6.09
N VAL A 153 -16.42 -27.97 -6.44
CA VAL A 153 -15.31 -27.01 -6.39
C VAL A 153 -15.49 -25.91 -7.45
N THR A 154 -15.89 -26.25 -8.66
CA THR A 154 -16.10 -25.26 -9.75
C THR A 154 -17.20 -24.27 -9.40
N ASP A 155 -18.34 -24.74 -8.92
CA ASP A 155 -19.45 -23.88 -8.47
C ASP A 155 -19.04 -22.97 -7.32
N SER A 156 -18.23 -23.51 -6.39
CA SER A 156 -17.67 -22.72 -5.29
C SER A 156 -16.73 -21.63 -5.80
N LEU A 157 -15.87 -21.93 -6.76
CA LEU A 157 -14.95 -20.94 -7.37
C LEU A 157 -15.70 -19.86 -8.14
N LEU A 158 -16.76 -20.21 -8.88
CA LEU A 158 -17.60 -19.24 -9.58
C LEU A 158 -18.33 -18.32 -8.58
N LYS A 159 -18.87 -18.88 -7.48
CA LYS A 159 -19.43 -18.08 -6.38
C LYS A 159 -18.39 -17.15 -5.76
N ILE A 160 -17.19 -17.66 -5.45
CA ILE A 160 -16.10 -16.84 -4.89
C ILE A 160 -15.72 -15.71 -5.84
N LYS A 161 -15.59 -15.98 -7.15
CA LYS A 161 -15.29 -14.97 -8.17
C LYS A 161 -16.37 -13.88 -8.19
N ARG A 162 -17.64 -14.27 -8.16
CA ARG A 162 -18.78 -13.35 -8.14
C ARG A 162 -18.78 -12.49 -6.87
N ILE A 163 -18.61 -13.09 -5.70
CA ILE A 163 -18.50 -12.37 -4.41
C ILE A 163 -17.32 -11.40 -4.43
N LYS A 164 -16.16 -11.80 -5.00
CA LYS A 164 -14.98 -10.93 -5.12
C LYS A 164 -15.24 -9.74 -6.04
N GLN A 165 -15.98 -9.93 -7.13
CA GLN A 165 -16.39 -8.86 -8.04
C GLN A 165 -17.39 -7.90 -7.37
N GLU A 166 -18.43 -8.43 -6.71
CA GLU A 166 -19.41 -7.65 -5.96
C GLU A 166 -18.73 -6.82 -4.86
N ARG A 167 -17.82 -7.46 -4.10
CA ARG A 167 -16.99 -6.78 -3.11
C ARG A 167 -16.17 -5.66 -3.75
N ARG A 168 -15.46 -5.92 -4.86
CA ARG A 168 -14.63 -4.90 -5.53
C ARG A 168 -15.46 -3.68 -5.95
N ALA A 169 -16.65 -3.89 -6.50
CA ALA A 169 -17.54 -2.80 -6.89
C ALA A 169 -18.02 -1.99 -5.67
N ALA A 170 -18.44 -2.66 -4.59
CA ALA A 170 -18.84 -2.00 -3.35
C ALA A 170 -17.68 -1.21 -2.71
N MET A 171 -16.47 -1.79 -2.69
CA MET A 171 -15.27 -1.12 -2.17
C MET A 171 -14.91 0.11 -3.01
N HIS A 172 -15.04 0.06 -4.33
CA HIS A 172 -14.78 1.23 -5.18
C HIS A 172 -15.69 2.42 -4.82
N ALA A 173 -16.98 2.18 -4.58
CA ALA A 173 -17.91 3.23 -4.16
C ALA A 173 -17.54 3.80 -2.78
N GLN A 174 -17.20 2.93 -1.82
CA GLN A 174 -16.82 3.33 -0.47
C GLN A 174 -15.51 4.15 -0.45
N VAL A 175 -14.54 3.76 -1.27
CA VAL A 175 -13.28 4.51 -1.45
C VAL A 175 -13.56 5.91 -1.99
N LEU A 176 -14.42 6.04 -3.01
CA LEU A 176 -14.78 7.33 -3.58
C LEU A 176 -15.45 8.25 -2.54
N GLN A 177 -16.34 7.71 -1.71
CA GLN A 177 -16.95 8.45 -0.61
C GLN A 177 -15.90 8.97 0.39
N ASN A 178 -14.91 8.15 0.77
CA ASN A 178 -13.82 8.58 1.66
C ASN A 178 -13.00 9.73 1.06
N TYR A 179 -12.68 9.67 -0.24
CA TYR A 179 -11.97 10.77 -0.91
C TYR A 179 -12.81 12.05 -0.92
N VAL A 180 -14.12 11.97 -1.17
CA VAL A 180 -15.02 13.13 -1.13
C VAL A 180 -15.01 13.79 0.26
N ILE A 181 -15.15 13.00 1.34
CA ILE A 181 -15.10 13.53 2.71
C ILE A 181 -13.77 14.24 2.98
N PHE A 182 -12.67 13.64 2.54
CA PHE A 182 -11.34 14.24 2.69
C PHE A 182 -11.20 15.58 1.96
N PHE A 183 -11.66 15.68 0.71
CA PHE A 183 -11.59 16.92 -0.06
C PHE A 183 -12.53 18.02 0.47
N VAL A 184 -13.76 17.66 0.87
CA VAL A 184 -14.70 18.61 1.49
C VAL A 184 -14.10 19.21 2.76
N PHE A 185 -13.52 18.36 3.60
CA PHE A 185 -12.85 18.80 4.81
C PHE A 185 -11.68 19.74 4.54
N LEU A 186 -10.85 19.40 3.55
CA LEU A 186 -9.72 20.22 3.12
C LEU A 186 -10.22 21.60 2.62
N GLY A 187 -11.32 21.62 1.86
CA GLY A 187 -11.98 22.85 1.44
C GLY A 187 -12.50 23.70 2.61
N ILE A 188 -13.14 23.09 3.60
CA ILE A 188 -13.61 23.79 4.82
C ILE A 188 -12.43 24.43 5.56
N ILE A 189 -11.31 23.72 5.70
CA ILE A 189 -10.12 24.26 6.37
C ILE A 189 -9.52 25.43 5.59
N ILE A 190 -9.43 25.34 4.27
CA ILE A 190 -8.97 26.47 3.43
C ILE A 190 -9.88 27.69 3.64
N ILE A 191 -11.20 27.49 3.64
CA ILE A 191 -12.17 28.59 3.87
C ILE A 191 -11.96 29.20 5.26
N ILE A 192 -11.80 28.37 6.29
CA ILE A 192 -11.50 28.83 7.65
C ILE A 192 -10.21 29.67 7.66
N GLN A 193 -9.19 29.20 6.95
CA GLN A 193 -7.89 29.85 6.96
C GLN A 193 -7.88 31.20 6.23
N VAL A 194 -8.51 31.26 5.05
CA VAL A 194 -8.52 32.45 4.19
C VAL A 194 -9.55 33.48 4.65
N PHE A 195 -10.69 33.05 5.20
CA PHE A 195 -11.77 33.96 5.60
C PHE A 195 -11.85 34.10 7.11
N LEU A 196 -12.04 33.01 7.86
CA LEU A 196 -12.37 33.10 9.28
C LEU A 196 -11.23 33.70 10.11
N ILE A 197 -9.98 33.27 9.90
CA ILE A 197 -8.82 33.82 10.64
C ILE A 197 -8.69 35.35 10.47
N PRO A 198 -8.67 35.92 9.25
CA PRO A 198 -8.60 37.38 9.12
C PRO A 198 -9.86 38.10 9.60
N TYR A 199 -11.05 37.49 9.54
CA TYR A 199 -12.25 38.08 10.17
C TYR A 199 -12.12 38.14 11.69
N LEU A 200 -11.66 37.07 12.35
CA LEU A 200 -11.42 37.06 13.79
C LEU A 200 -10.32 38.04 14.21
N GLU A 201 -9.28 38.19 13.39
CA GLU A 201 -8.21 39.17 13.63
C GLU A 201 -8.74 40.60 13.50
N ARG A 202 -9.50 40.90 12.44
CA ARG A 202 -10.09 42.22 12.22
C ARG A 202 -11.10 42.57 13.30
N VAL A 203 -12.00 41.65 13.68
CA VAL A 203 -13.00 41.84 14.75
C VAL A 203 -12.32 41.91 16.12
N GLY A 204 -11.32 41.07 16.38
CA GLY A 204 -10.53 41.11 17.62
C GLY A 204 -9.75 42.41 17.80
N GLN A 205 -9.33 43.06 16.72
CA GLN A 205 -8.69 44.38 16.76
C GLN A 205 -9.68 45.56 16.78
N SER A 206 -10.92 45.38 16.27
CA SER A 206 -11.90 46.47 16.15
C SER A 206 -12.98 46.49 17.25
N SER A 207 -13.16 45.41 18.01
CA SER A 207 -14.10 45.35 19.15
C SER A 207 -13.45 45.59 20.52
N PHE A 208 -12.12 45.70 20.62
CA PHE A 208 -11.40 46.05 21.84
C PHE A 208 -10.46 47.23 21.56
N GLY A 209 -11.01 48.44 21.62
CA GLY A 209 -10.24 49.67 21.47
C GLY A 209 -9.17 49.79 22.57
N THR A 210 -7.94 50.12 22.15
CA THR A 210 -6.90 50.87 22.88
C THR A 210 -6.80 50.68 24.40
N PHE A 211 -6.85 49.45 24.91
CA PHE A 211 -6.51 49.17 26.31
C PHE A 211 -5.70 47.88 26.44
N GLY A 212 -4.40 48.03 26.75
CA GLY A 212 -3.54 46.97 27.25
C GLY A 212 -3.06 45.93 26.22
N THR A 213 -1.75 45.75 26.15
CA THR A 213 -1.00 44.85 25.26
C THR A 213 -1.19 43.35 25.53
N THR A 214 -2.39 42.89 25.86
CA THR A 214 -2.70 41.46 26.02
C THR A 214 -4.10 41.18 25.52
N SER A 215 -4.24 41.02 24.20
CA SER A 215 -5.42 40.36 23.63
C SER A 215 -5.51 38.94 24.23
N PRO A 216 -6.65 38.50 24.79
CA PRO A 216 -6.83 37.16 25.36
C PRO A 216 -6.72 36.04 24.30
N PHE A 217 -6.52 36.41 23.03
CA PHE A 217 -6.26 35.53 21.90
C PHE A 217 -4.92 35.87 21.22
N ASN A 218 -3.82 35.96 22.00
CA ASN A 218 -2.47 36.08 21.46
C ASN A 218 -1.94 34.70 21.01
N ILE A 219 -2.62 34.07 20.04
CA ILE A 219 -2.09 32.90 19.34
C ILE A 219 -1.21 33.45 18.20
N PRO A 220 0.13 33.34 18.29
CA PRO A 220 1.02 33.86 17.25
C PRO A 220 0.71 33.20 15.90
N LYS A 221 0.34 34.02 14.90
CA LYS A 221 -0.09 33.58 13.56
C LYS A 221 1.03 32.92 12.74
N LYS A 222 2.27 33.39 12.86
CA LYS A 222 3.43 32.85 12.13
C LYS A 222 4.66 32.80 13.02
N ILE A 223 5.07 31.60 13.39
CA ILE A 223 6.35 31.37 14.09
C ILE A 223 7.34 30.82 13.07
N LYS A 224 8.45 31.53 12.86
CA LYS A 224 9.57 31.06 12.04
C LYS A 224 10.31 29.95 12.78
N ILE A 225 10.35 28.75 12.20
CA ILE A 225 11.14 27.64 12.72
C ILE A 225 12.62 28.02 12.59
N ASN A 226 13.30 28.19 13.74
CA ASN A 226 14.74 28.46 13.76
C ASN A 226 15.50 27.13 13.68
N LEU A 227 16.32 26.98 12.64
CA LEU A 227 17.01 25.73 12.27
C LEU A 227 18.47 25.68 12.75
N ASN A 228 18.89 26.60 13.63
CA ASN A 228 20.31 26.73 13.99
C ASN A 228 20.79 25.72 15.05
N SER A 229 19.88 25.11 15.82
CA SER A 229 20.21 24.24 16.97
C SER A 229 19.09 23.22 17.19
N PHE A 230 19.42 21.96 17.50
CA PHE A 230 18.42 20.91 17.77
C PHE A 230 17.46 21.25 18.94
N PRO A 231 17.92 21.85 20.07
CA PRO A 231 17.01 22.29 21.13
C PRO A 231 16.05 23.41 20.70
N ASP A 232 16.53 24.37 19.90
CA ASP A 232 15.72 25.47 19.38
C ASP A 232 14.76 25.01 18.28
N PHE A 233 15.12 23.95 17.55
CA PHE A 233 14.22 23.28 16.63
C PHE A 233 13.06 22.61 17.37
N VAL A 234 13.33 21.86 18.45
CA VAL A 234 12.26 21.20 19.23
C VAL A 234 11.34 22.24 19.88
N ASN A 235 11.90 23.32 20.42
CA ASN A 235 11.11 24.41 21.00
C ASN A 235 10.31 25.16 19.92
N SER A 236 10.89 25.44 18.76
CA SER A 236 10.17 26.09 17.66
C SER A 236 9.14 25.18 16.99
N LEU A 237 9.33 23.86 17.00
CA LEU A 237 8.35 22.88 16.57
C LEU A 237 7.16 22.85 17.54
N SER A 238 7.42 22.83 18.85
CA SER A 238 6.35 22.86 19.86
C SER A 238 5.54 24.15 19.79
N LEU A 239 6.21 25.29 19.59
CA LEU A 239 5.55 26.58 19.40
C LEU A 239 4.78 26.64 18.07
N TRP A 240 5.32 26.04 17.01
CA TRP A 240 4.64 25.93 15.72
C TRP A 240 3.39 25.06 15.81
N VAL A 241 3.43 23.93 16.53
CA VAL A 241 2.23 23.09 16.78
C VAL A 241 1.17 23.85 17.59
N MET A 242 1.56 24.81 18.43
CA MET A 242 0.63 25.68 19.16
C MET A 242 0.16 26.90 18.36
N SER A 243 0.74 27.17 17.18
CA SER A 243 0.29 28.21 16.25
C SER A 243 -1.00 27.78 15.53
N LEU A 244 -1.87 28.73 15.20
CA LEU A 244 -3.13 28.48 14.50
C LEU A 244 -2.88 27.76 13.15
N ASP A 245 -1.89 28.22 12.38
CA ASP A 245 -1.47 27.59 11.12
C ASP A 245 -0.93 26.16 11.32
N GLY A 246 -0.26 25.90 12.45
CA GLY A 246 0.32 24.59 12.77
C GLY A 246 -0.72 23.60 13.31
N ILE A 247 -1.69 24.06 14.10
CA ILE A 247 -2.83 23.25 14.55
C ILE A 247 -3.63 22.80 13.33
N LEU A 248 -4.02 23.72 12.45
CA LEU A 248 -4.77 23.37 11.23
C LEU A 248 -3.98 22.40 10.35
N MET A 249 -2.67 22.63 10.16
CA MET A 249 -1.80 21.72 9.44
C MET A 249 -1.75 20.32 10.08
N SER A 250 -1.53 20.24 11.39
CA SER A 250 -1.48 18.96 12.13
C SER A 250 -2.79 18.17 11.99
N LEU A 251 -3.91 18.87 11.96
CA LEU A 251 -5.25 18.31 11.86
C LEU A 251 -5.50 17.73 10.45
N VAL A 252 -5.07 18.43 9.39
CA VAL A 252 -5.16 17.93 8.01
C VAL A 252 -4.19 16.77 7.77
N LEU A 253 -3.01 16.79 8.40
CA LEU A 253 -2.04 15.70 8.32
C LEU A 253 -2.56 14.42 9.00
N ILE A 254 -3.10 14.55 10.22
CA ILE A 254 -3.72 13.44 10.95
C ILE A 254 -4.88 12.87 10.14
N GLN A 255 -5.74 13.73 9.59
CA GLN A 255 -6.84 13.27 8.75
C GLN A 255 -6.34 12.54 7.50
N GLY A 256 -5.35 13.09 6.79
CA GLY A 256 -4.77 12.44 5.61
C GLY A 256 -4.17 11.08 5.93
N LEU A 257 -3.54 10.96 7.10
CA LEU A 257 -2.98 9.71 7.59
C LEU A 257 -4.08 8.66 7.78
N PHE A 258 -5.11 8.96 8.59
CA PHE A 258 -6.17 8.00 8.90
C PHE A 258 -7.07 7.71 7.70
N ALA A 259 -7.45 8.73 6.93
CA ALA A 259 -8.27 8.56 5.73
C ALA A 259 -7.58 7.65 4.72
N GLY A 260 -6.26 7.78 4.54
CA GLY A 260 -5.52 6.92 3.63
C GLY A 260 -5.35 5.48 4.11
N ILE A 261 -5.10 5.27 5.42
CA ILE A 261 -5.06 3.90 6.00
C ILE A 261 -6.40 3.20 5.77
N VAL A 262 -7.51 3.84 6.14
CA VAL A 262 -8.86 3.28 5.97
C VAL A 262 -9.12 2.97 4.50
N THR A 263 -8.77 3.89 3.60
CA THR A 263 -8.97 3.73 2.17
C THR A 263 -8.20 2.55 1.59
N GLY A 264 -6.93 2.32 1.98
CA GLY A 264 -6.19 1.17 1.46
C GLY A 264 -6.56 -0.17 2.10
N ILE A 265 -6.96 -0.21 3.38
CA ILE A 265 -7.57 -1.42 3.98
C ILE A 265 -8.83 -1.80 3.20
N MET A 266 -9.64 -0.81 2.85
CA MET A 266 -10.86 -1.01 2.09
C MET A 266 -10.59 -1.47 0.65
N THR A 267 -9.58 -0.91 -0.02
CA THR A 267 -9.31 -1.21 -1.44
C THR A 267 -8.61 -2.55 -1.63
N GLU A 268 -7.57 -2.82 -0.85
CA GLU A 268 -6.64 -3.93 -1.10
C GLU A 268 -6.73 -5.03 -0.03
N GLY A 269 -7.52 -4.81 1.04
CA GLY A 269 -7.85 -5.82 2.04
C GLY A 269 -6.79 -6.07 3.11
N ASP A 270 -5.63 -5.39 3.04
CA ASP A 270 -4.54 -5.50 4.01
C ASP A 270 -4.10 -4.09 4.46
N PHE A 271 -3.83 -3.96 5.76
CA PHE A 271 -3.29 -2.75 6.40
C PHE A 271 -2.03 -2.25 5.71
N ARG A 272 -1.20 -3.19 5.22
CA ARG A 272 0.04 -2.88 4.54
C ARG A 272 -0.16 -1.97 3.34
N TYR A 273 -1.29 -2.05 2.64
CA TYR A 273 -1.59 -1.23 1.48
C TYR A 273 -2.21 0.14 1.84
N GLY A 274 -2.88 0.22 3.00
CA GLY A 274 -3.34 1.48 3.62
C GLY A 274 -2.26 2.54 3.76
N ILE A 275 -1.04 2.10 4.07
CA ILE A 275 0.11 2.99 4.24
C ILE A 275 0.42 3.76 2.94
N LYS A 276 0.14 3.21 1.73
CA LYS A 276 0.39 3.91 0.44
C LYS A 276 -0.44 5.19 0.37
N HIS A 277 -1.75 4.99 0.54
CA HIS A 277 -2.73 6.04 0.40
C HIS A 277 -2.60 7.06 1.53
N SER A 278 -2.25 6.61 2.73
CA SER A 278 -1.97 7.46 3.89
C SER A 278 -0.85 8.46 3.60
N ILE A 279 0.28 7.97 3.10
CA ILE A 279 1.43 8.81 2.75
C ILE A 279 1.07 9.80 1.64
N ILE A 280 0.43 9.33 0.57
CA ILE A 280 0.06 10.16 -0.58
C ILE A 280 -0.89 11.28 -0.14
N LEU A 281 -1.95 10.95 0.61
CA LEU A 281 -2.91 11.94 1.10
C LEU A 281 -2.27 12.91 2.08
N MET A 282 -1.39 12.45 2.96
CA MET A 282 -0.67 13.31 3.90
C MET A 282 0.26 14.31 3.19
N ILE A 283 0.87 13.90 2.08
CA ILE A 283 1.70 14.79 1.25
C ILE A 283 0.83 15.80 0.49
N ILE A 284 -0.28 15.36 -0.08
CA ILE A 284 -1.25 16.25 -0.75
C ILE A 284 -1.77 17.29 0.25
N SER A 285 -2.16 16.86 1.46
CA SER A 285 -2.54 17.75 2.57
C SER A 285 -1.44 18.78 2.86
N PHE A 286 -0.19 18.33 2.97
CA PHE A 286 0.94 19.19 3.31
C PHE A 286 1.20 20.25 2.23
N VAL A 287 1.16 19.86 0.95
CA VAL A 287 1.37 20.77 -0.18
C VAL A 287 0.24 21.80 -0.26
N ILE A 288 -1.02 21.35 -0.18
CA ILE A 288 -2.16 22.26 -0.28
C ILE A 288 -2.19 23.23 0.91
N MET A 289 -1.95 22.76 2.13
CA MET A 289 -1.92 23.63 3.31
C MET A 289 -0.75 24.62 3.27
N THR A 290 0.42 24.23 2.76
CA THR A 290 1.53 25.17 2.56
C THR A 290 1.14 26.26 1.56
N LEU A 291 0.50 25.89 0.45
CA LEU A 291 0.02 26.86 -0.54
C LEU A 291 -1.05 27.79 0.05
N ALA A 292 -1.99 27.26 0.83
CA ALA A 292 -3.02 28.05 1.50
C ALA A 292 -2.43 29.03 2.53
N GLN A 293 -1.38 28.64 3.26
CA GLN A 293 -0.65 29.50 4.22
C GLN A 293 0.15 30.63 3.56
N SER A 294 0.41 30.50 2.25
CA SER A 294 1.15 31.47 1.46
C SER A 294 0.26 32.57 0.86
N ILE A 295 -1.05 32.36 0.80
CA ILE A 295 -2.06 33.31 0.31
C ILE A 295 -2.51 34.18 1.50
#